data_AF-A0A496XT38-F1
#
_entry.id   AF-A0A496XT38-F1
#
_cell.length_a   1.000
_cell.length_b   1.000
_cell.length_c   1.000
_cell.angle_alpha   90.00
_cell.angle_beta   90.00
_cell.angle_gamma   90.00
#
_symmetry.space_group_name_H-M   'P 1'
#
loop_
_entity.id
_entity.type
_entity.pdbx_description
1 polymer ?
#
loop_
_entity_poly.entity_id
_entity_poly.type
_entity_poly.pdbx_seq_one_letter_code
_entity_poly.pdbx_strand_id
1 'polypeptide(L)'
;MKVIILCLLMASTMLQAKEVDQFMSWDVSLEDSTEQVNNFYNDLIGKFVKKNHKAGRGGSPACGWSIFKLSMNINGLYSKNTLGFFKENENISAFPTWKMTYEDFYKKSIFRDIKMFHPDLGRIIKINGIQMGTDKIAHFFGMGFLYWLKYKVVYNTNKRKLGHEAAHMKAINSAIDLGIKSEKGLIGWKSQQTASFADLEANYHGLKFYLDFCMGENPIVRAEKVEGKRRKRWVVNRPFDISEYVNPWWDESFYSNLYTPEGFSAVRPYMLSYCEQRQSDVVVSRFDYYRNNFEPTHNTNYVSNLIETGELEDNYLHSIDYVCAEENSQVQK
;
A
#
# COMPACT_ATOMS: atom_id res chain seq x y z
N MET A 1 -21.84 -12.16 11.72
CA MET A 1 -21.28 -13.17 10.79
C MET A 1 -21.73 -12.94 9.35
N LYS A 2 -23.04 -12.91 9.04
CA LYS A 2 -23.55 -12.68 7.67
C LYS A 2 -23.09 -11.37 7.00
N VAL A 3 -23.04 -10.25 7.74
CA VAL A 3 -22.52 -8.96 7.22
C VAL A 3 -21.02 -8.99 6.93
N ILE A 4 -20.25 -9.77 7.69
CA ILE A 4 -18.78 -9.87 7.53
C ILE A 4 -18.43 -10.72 6.31
N ILE A 5 -19.17 -11.81 6.08
CA ILE A 5 -19.03 -12.65 4.88
C ILE A 5 -19.39 -11.83 3.62
N LEU A 6 -20.45 -11.02 3.69
CA LEU A 6 -20.82 -10.11 2.60
C LEU A 6 -19.75 -9.02 2.36
N CYS A 7 -19.12 -8.50 3.42
CA CYS A 7 -18.02 -7.53 3.29
C CYS A 7 -16.75 -8.16 2.71
N LEU A 8 -16.44 -9.41 3.05
CA LEU A 8 -15.30 -10.14 2.47
C LEU A 8 -15.51 -10.47 0.99
N LEU A 9 -16.74 -10.86 0.60
CA LEU A 9 -17.10 -11.12 -0.79
C LEU A 9 -17.18 -9.85 -1.66
N MET A 10 -17.47 -8.68 -1.07
CA MET A 10 -17.42 -7.39 -1.78
C MET A 10 -16.00 -6.79 -1.79
N ALA A 11 -15.14 -7.14 -0.84
CA ALA A 11 -13.76 -6.68 -0.82
C ALA A 11 -12.87 -7.43 -1.83
N SER A 12 -13.21 -8.66 -2.22
CA SER A 12 -12.52 -9.36 -3.32
C SER A 12 -12.75 -8.69 -4.68
N THR A 13 -13.81 -7.89 -4.85
CA THR A 13 -14.04 -7.06 -6.04
C THR A 13 -13.42 -5.66 -5.91
N MET A 14 -12.51 -5.43 -4.97
CA MET A 14 -11.79 -4.15 -4.81
C MET A 14 -10.33 -4.21 -5.29
N LEU A 15 -9.88 -5.38 -5.72
CA LEU A 15 -8.46 -5.70 -5.89
C LEU A 15 -8.09 -5.84 -7.36
N GLN A 16 -7.99 -4.69 -8.04
CA GLN A 16 -7.11 -4.57 -9.18
C GLN A 16 -6.05 -3.54 -8.81
N ALA A 17 -4.98 -4.02 -8.19
CA ALA A 17 -3.74 -3.28 -8.10
C ALA A 17 -2.85 -3.72 -9.27
N LYS A 18 -2.12 -2.75 -9.80
CA LYS A 18 -1.27 -2.90 -10.97
C LYS A 18 0.17 -2.97 -10.48
N GLU A 19 0.97 -3.89 -11.02
CA GLU A 19 2.41 -3.89 -10.78
C GLU A 19 3.04 -2.58 -11.27
N VAL A 20 4.19 -2.20 -10.72
CA VAL A 20 4.92 -1.00 -11.15
C VAL A 20 6.37 -1.35 -11.46
N ASP A 21 6.89 -0.82 -12.57
CA ASP A 21 8.33 -0.89 -12.84
C ASP A 21 9.03 0.35 -12.28
N GLN A 22 9.38 0.27 -11.00
CA GLN A 22 9.98 1.36 -10.24
C GLN A 22 11.36 1.79 -10.80
N PHE A 23 12.10 0.87 -11.45
CA PHE A 23 13.44 1.11 -12.00
C PHE A 23 13.42 2.19 -13.09
N MET A 24 12.37 2.23 -13.90
CA MET A 24 12.23 3.21 -15.00
C MET A 24 12.15 4.67 -14.54
N SER A 25 11.94 4.93 -13.24
CA SER A 25 11.86 6.27 -12.68
C SER A 25 13.17 6.78 -12.05
N TRP A 26 14.22 5.96 -12.01
CA TRP A 26 15.46 6.32 -11.30
C TRP A 26 16.09 7.63 -11.79
N ASP A 27 16.13 7.87 -13.10
CA ASP A 27 16.64 9.10 -13.72
C ASP A 27 15.56 10.17 -13.93
N VAL A 28 14.35 9.96 -13.40
CA VAL A 28 13.22 10.86 -13.59
C VAL A 28 13.06 11.76 -12.36
N SER A 29 13.16 13.07 -12.59
CA SER A 29 12.81 14.06 -11.57
C SER A 29 11.29 14.18 -11.47
N LEU A 30 10.73 13.68 -10.38
CA LEU A 30 9.32 13.81 -10.03
C LEU A 30 9.15 14.90 -8.98
N GLU A 31 8.17 15.79 -9.15
CA GLU A 31 7.78 16.76 -8.12
C GLU A 31 7.06 16.05 -6.98
N ASP A 32 7.21 16.57 -5.76
CA ASP A 32 6.54 15.98 -4.60
C ASP A 32 5.05 16.28 -4.64
N SER A 33 4.24 15.23 -4.57
CA SER A 33 2.78 15.29 -4.72
C SER A 33 2.04 15.19 -3.39
N THR A 34 2.74 15.34 -2.26
CA THR A 34 2.15 15.19 -0.90
C THR A 34 0.97 16.14 -0.70
N GLU A 35 1.11 17.40 -1.08
CA GLU A 35 0.06 18.40 -0.89
C GLU A 35 -1.19 18.07 -1.71
N GLN A 36 -1.02 17.72 -2.99
CA GLN A 36 -2.10 17.38 -3.92
C GLN A 36 -2.87 16.15 -3.42
N VAL A 37 -2.15 15.14 -2.94
CA VAL A 37 -2.71 13.91 -2.38
C VAL A 37 -3.46 14.19 -1.08
N ASN A 38 -2.86 14.95 -0.16
CA ASN A 38 -3.50 15.36 1.09
C ASN A 38 -4.77 16.18 0.84
N ASN A 39 -4.74 17.14 -0.08
CA ASN A 39 -5.90 17.96 -0.44
C ASN A 39 -7.05 17.10 -0.97
N PHE A 40 -6.77 16.15 -1.85
CA PHE A 40 -7.77 15.24 -2.40
C PHE A 40 -8.44 14.39 -1.30
N TYR A 41 -7.65 13.71 -0.46
CA TYR A 41 -8.21 12.82 0.55
C TYR A 41 -8.85 13.58 1.72
N ASN A 42 -8.33 14.74 2.13
CA ASN A 42 -9.00 15.58 3.13
C ASN A 42 -10.35 16.13 2.63
N ASP A 43 -10.48 16.47 1.35
CA ASP A 43 -11.77 16.84 0.77
C ASP A 43 -12.76 15.66 0.79
N LEU A 44 -12.32 14.44 0.45
CA LEU A 44 -13.16 13.23 0.55
C LEU A 44 -13.60 12.96 2.00
N ILE A 45 -12.69 13.02 2.96
CA ILE A 45 -12.97 12.86 4.40
C ILE A 45 -13.93 13.96 4.87
N GLY A 46 -13.68 15.21 4.49
CA GLY A 46 -14.52 16.36 4.83
C GLY A 46 -15.94 16.23 4.27
N LYS A 47 -16.08 15.84 3.00
CA LYS A 47 -17.37 15.53 2.36
C LYS A 47 -18.08 14.36 3.06
N PHE A 48 -17.34 13.31 3.43
CA PHE A 48 -17.87 12.18 4.18
C PHE A 48 -18.42 12.62 5.55
N VAL A 49 -17.67 13.41 6.32
CA VAL A 49 -18.09 13.93 7.62
C VAL A 49 -19.30 14.86 7.49
N LYS A 50 -19.31 15.77 6.52
CA LYS A 50 -20.47 16.66 6.22
C LYS A 50 -21.73 15.86 5.86
N LYS A 51 -21.61 14.84 5.01
CA LYS A 51 -22.74 13.97 4.60
C LYS A 51 -23.24 13.11 5.75
N ASN A 52 -22.35 12.63 6.61
CA ASN A 52 -22.68 11.78 7.76
C ASN A 52 -22.77 12.58 9.08
N HIS A 53 -23.08 13.89 9.00
CA HIS A 53 -23.17 14.78 10.17
C HIS A 53 -24.24 14.34 11.18
N LYS A 54 -25.25 13.56 10.75
CA LYS A 54 -26.28 13.00 11.63
C LYS A 54 -25.91 11.58 12.04
N ALA A 55 -25.54 11.45 13.29
CA ALA A 55 -25.96 10.32 14.11
C ALA A 55 -27.42 9.94 13.85
N GLY A 56 -27.68 8.66 13.57
CA GLY A 56 -29.04 8.12 13.53
C GLY A 56 -29.77 8.28 14.87
N ARG A 57 -30.99 7.73 14.99
CA ARG A 57 -31.83 7.84 16.21
C ARG A 57 -31.15 7.34 17.52
N GLY A 58 -29.97 6.71 17.45
CA GLY A 58 -29.17 6.21 18.59
C GLY A 58 -27.76 6.80 18.78
N GLY A 59 -27.40 7.95 18.20
CA GLY A 59 -26.04 8.54 18.34
C GLY A 59 -25.14 8.32 17.12
N SER A 60 -23.88 8.80 17.17
CA SER A 60 -22.94 8.69 16.02
C SER A 60 -22.85 7.23 15.59
N PRO A 61 -22.87 6.89 14.28
CA PRO A 61 -22.65 5.52 13.88
C PRO A 61 -21.35 5.02 14.50
N ALA A 62 -21.33 3.78 14.99
CA ALA A 62 -20.15 3.21 15.60
C ALA A 62 -18.95 3.37 14.66
N CYS A 63 -17.78 3.71 15.19
CA CYS A 63 -16.56 3.99 14.42
C CYS A 63 -16.33 2.96 13.29
N GLY A 64 -16.54 1.68 13.56
CA GLY A 64 -16.40 0.63 12.54
C GLY A 64 -17.37 0.71 11.34
N TRP A 65 -18.58 1.25 11.51
CA TRP A 65 -19.50 1.48 10.39
C TRP A 65 -19.13 2.74 9.61
N SER A 66 -18.60 3.77 10.30
CA SER A 66 -18.03 4.94 9.64
C SER A 66 -16.85 4.56 8.76
N ILE A 67 -15.93 3.72 9.27
CA ILE A 67 -14.80 3.17 8.52
C ILE A 67 -15.26 2.41 7.29
N PHE A 68 -16.23 1.49 7.42
CA PHE A 68 -16.78 0.76 6.28
C PHE A 68 -17.30 1.72 5.19
N LYS A 69 -18.10 2.71 5.56
CA LYS A 69 -18.64 3.68 4.58
C LYS A 69 -17.57 4.58 3.97
N LEU A 70 -16.59 5.00 4.76
CA LEU A 70 -15.46 5.79 4.27
C LEU A 70 -14.67 4.98 3.25
N SER A 71 -14.30 3.74 3.58
CA SER A 71 -13.59 2.84 2.68
C SER A 71 -14.34 2.65 1.36
N MET A 72 -15.65 2.42 1.40
CA MET A 72 -16.48 2.37 0.17
C MET A 72 -16.48 3.68 -0.63
N ASN A 73 -16.36 4.84 0.03
CA ASN A 73 -16.33 6.13 -0.64
C ASN A 73 -14.95 6.47 -1.23
N ILE A 74 -13.88 6.14 -0.51
CA ILE A 74 -12.50 6.36 -0.94
C ILE A 74 -12.13 5.39 -2.07
N ASN A 75 -12.42 4.10 -1.91
CA ASN A 75 -12.06 3.12 -2.93
C ASN A 75 -13.03 3.14 -4.11
N GLY A 76 -14.33 3.35 -3.88
CA GLY A 76 -15.34 3.05 -4.89
C GLY A 76 -15.33 1.55 -5.24
N LEU A 77 -15.89 1.17 -6.40
CA LEU A 77 -15.74 -0.19 -6.93
C LEU A 77 -14.31 -0.34 -7.52
N TYR A 78 -13.58 -1.42 -7.23
CA TYR A 78 -12.23 -1.67 -7.80
C TYR A 78 -11.21 -0.52 -7.64
N SER A 79 -11.20 0.19 -6.52
CA SER A 79 -10.30 1.34 -6.29
C SER A 79 -10.44 2.47 -7.33
N LYS A 80 -11.57 2.54 -8.06
CA LYS A 80 -11.80 3.49 -9.17
C LYS A 80 -11.58 4.95 -8.78
N ASN A 81 -11.97 5.36 -7.57
CA ASN A 81 -11.84 6.77 -7.18
C ASN A 81 -10.37 7.14 -6.92
N THR A 82 -9.63 6.28 -6.23
CA THR A 82 -8.18 6.44 -5.98
C THR A 82 -7.38 6.34 -7.27
N LEU A 83 -7.54 5.24 -8.02
CA LEU A 83 -6.80 5.03 -9.27
C LEU A 83 -7.23 6.02 -10.35
N GLY A 84 -8.49 6.44 -10.37
CA GLY A 84 -9.02 7.48 -11.26
C GLY A 84 -8.40 8.84 -10.96
N PHE A 85 -8.28 9.23 -9.68
CA PHE A 85 -7.59 10.47 -9.30
C PHE A 85 -6.17 10.51 -9.86
N PHE A 86 -5.39 9.43 -9.65
CA PHE A 86 -4.06 9.38 -10.22
C PHE A 86 -4.10 9.31 -11.73
N LYS A 87 -5.02 8.58 -12.37
CA LYS A 87 -5.08 8.44 -13.83
C LYS A 87 -5.47 9.72 -14.57
N GLU A 88 -6.29 10.58 -13.96
CA GLU A 88 -6.94 11.73 -14.61
C GLU A 88 -6.35 13.08 -14.20
N ASN A 89 -5.53 13.14 -13.15
CA ASN A 89 -4.99 14.39 -12.64
C ASN A 89 -3.61 14.71 -13.23
N GLU A 90 -3.61 15.48 -14.32
CA GLU A 90 -2.37 15.87 -15.01
C GLU A 90 -1.44 16.77 -14.18
N ASN A 91 -1.94 17.36 -13.09
CA ASN A 91 -1.14 18.20 -12.18
C ASN A 91 -0.26 17.39 -11.22
N ILE A 92 -0.40 16.05 -11.21
CA ILE A 92 0.50 15.17 -10.47
C ILE A 92 1.69 14.84 -11.36
N SER A 93 2.88 15.15 -10.86
CA SER A 93 4.13 14.72 -11.50
C SER A 93 4.25 13.21 -11.36
N ALA A 94 4.10 12.51 -12.49
CA ALA A 94 4.06 11.06 -12.55
C ALA A 94 4.89 10.50 -13.70
N PHE A 95 5.44 9.30 -13.50
CA PHE A 95 6.10 8.51 -14.52
C PHE A 95 5.33 7.20 -14.80
N PRO A 96 5.14 6.77 -16.05
CA PRO A 96 5.40 7.54 -17.26
C PRO A 96 4.51 8.80 -17.29
N THR A 97 4.83 9.75 -18.17
CA THR A 97 4.00 10.95 -18.34
C THR A 97 2.65 10.61 -18.96
N TRP A 98 1.66 11.51 -18.88
CA TRP A 98 0.31 11.33 -19.45
C TRP A 98 0.29 11.10 -20.96
N LYS A 99 1.38 11.45 -21.65
CA LYS A 99 1.55 11.29 -23.09
C LYS A 99 1.94 9.88 -23.52
N MET A 100 2.50 9.06 -22.61
CA MET A 100 2.87 7.68 -22.92
C MET A 100 1.68 6.76 -22.76
N THR A 101 1.47 5.86 -23.74
CA THR A 101 0.43 4.84 -23.65
C THR A 101 0.82 3.74 -22.66
N TYR A 102 -0.16 3.04 -22.08
CA TYR A 102 0.10 1.89 -21.21
C TYR A 102 0.86 0.78 -21.93
N GLU A 103 0.55 0.55 -23.21
CA GLU A 103 1.23 -0.44 -24.03
C GLU A 103 2.71 -0.10 -24.25
N ASP A 104 3.02 1.16 -24.54
CA ASP A 104 4.40 1.62 -24.69
C ASP A 104 5.18 1.53 -23.38
N PHE A 105 4.52 1.85 -22.27
CA PHE A 105 5.12 1.74 -20.95
C PHE A 105 5.43 0.27 -20.61
N TYR A 106 4.46 -0.62 -20.80
CA TYR A 106 4.63 -2.05 -20.56
C TYR A 106 5.75 -2.67 -21.41
N LYS A 107 5.82 -2.34 -22.71
CA LYS A 107 6.88 -2.82 -23.62
C LYS A 107 8.29 -2.38 -23.21
N LYS A 108 8.41 -1.27 -22.48
CA LYS A 108 9.70 -0.75 -21.99
C LYS A 108 10.07 -1.27 -20.61
N SER A 109 9.11 -1.85 -19.88
CA SER A 109 9.30 -2.33 -18.52
C SER A 109 10.11 -3.63 -18.43
N ILE A 110 10.58 -3.96 -17.23
CA ILE A 110 11.12 -5.29 -16.89
C ILE A 110 10.04 -6.38 -17.01
N PHE A 111 8.75 -6.03 -16.92
CA PHE A 111 7.62 -6.94 -17.01
C PHE A 111 7.21 -7.28 -18.44
N ARG A 112 7.90 -6.75 -19.47
CA ARG A 112 7.50 -6.84 -20.89
C ARG A 112 7.30 -8.27 -21.41
N ASP A 113 7.99 -9.25 -20.81
CA ASP A 113 7.93 -10.67 -21.20
C ASP A 113 7.13 -11.54 -20.21
N ILE A 114 6.56 -10.94 -19.16
CA ILE A 114 5.67 -11.64 -18.23
C ILE A 114 4.28 -11.72 -18.85
N LYS A 115 3.74 -12.93 -19.00
CA LYS A 115 2.33 -13.11 -19.42
C LYS A 115 1.37 -12.67 -18.31
N MET A 116 1.12 -11.37 -18.21
CA MET A 116 0.17 -10.78 -17.28
C MET A 116 -1.25 -10.84 -17.87
N PHE A 117 -2.23 -11.19 -17.04
CA PHE A 117 -3.65 -11.11 -17.44
C PHE A 117 -4.10 -9.67 -17.75
N HIS A 118 -3.45 -8.68 -17.14
CA HIS A 118 -3.66 -7.25 -17.39
C HIS A 118 -2.30 -6.53 -17.48
N PRO A 119 -1.83 -6.13 -18.68
CA PRO A 119 -0.52 -5.49 -18.87
C PRO A 119 -0.49 -4.01 -18.44
N ASP A 120 -1.53 -3.54 -17.75
CA ASP A 120 -1.56 -2.17 -17.28
C ASP A 120 -0.68 -2.05 -16.03
N LEU A 121 0.44 -1.35 -16.14
CA LEU A 121 1.29 -1.01 -15.00
C LEU A 121 0.82 0.28 -14.29
N GLY A 122 1.10 0.38 -12.99
CA GLY A 122 0.90 1.58 -12.18
C GLY A 122 1.81 2.72 -12.61
N ARG A 123 1.40 3.97 -12.36
CA ARG A 123 2.31 5.12 -12.50
C ARG A 123 3.10 5.31 -11.21
N ILE A 124 4.28 5.88 -11.30
CA ILE A 124 5.17 6.22 -10.20
C ILE A 124 5.02 7.70 -9.89
N ILE A 125 4.90 8.02 -8.61
CA ILE A 125 4.81 9.39 -8.09
C ILE A 125 5.81 9.55 -6.96
N LYS A 126 6.00 10.79 -6.51
CA LYS A 126 6.78 11.08 -5.30
C LYS A 126 5.88 11.64 -4.21
N ILE A 127 5.94 11.09 -3.00
CA ILE A 127 5.26 11.60 -1.80
C ILE A 127 6.25 11.58 -0.65
N ASN A 128 6.38 12.70 0.06
CA ASN A 128 7.26 12.87 1.21
C ASN A 128 8.72 12.46 0.90
N GLY A 129 9.20 12.81 -0.29
CA GLY A 129 10.52 12.42 -0.79
C GLY A 129 10.66 10.94 -1.19
N ILE A 130 9.62 10.11 -1.04
CA ILE A 130 9.61 8.70 -1.41
C ILE A 130 9.00 8.53 -2.80
N GLN A 131 9.72 7.85 -3.71
CA GLN A 131 9.15 7.43 -4.99
C GLN A 131 8.46 6.09 -4.84
N MET A 132 7.25 5.95 -5.40
CA MET A 132 6.47 4.71 -5.30
C MET A 132 5.40 4.61 -6.38
N GLY A 133 4.92 3.40 -6.62
CA GLY A 133 3.75 3.14 -7.45
C GLY A 133 2.44 3.69 -6.86
N THR A 134 1.58 4.21 -7.72
CA THR A 134 0.24 4.71 -7.39
C THR A 134 -0.71 3.60 -6.94
N ASP A 135 -0.45 2.37 -7.34
CA ASP A 135 -1.10 1.14 -6.86
C ASP A 135 -0.94 0.95 -5.34
N LYS A 136 0.19 1.38 -4.75
CA LYS A 136 0.42 1.34 -3.30
C LYS A 136 -0.63 2.15 -2.52
N ILE A 137 -1.11 3.26 -3.08
CA ILE A 137 -2.20 4.03 -2.47
C ILE A 137 -3.53 3.27 -2.56
N ALA A 138 -3.77 2.51 -3.64
CA ALA A 138 -4.93 1.63 -3.73
C ALA A 138 -4.84 0.48 -2.70
N HIS A 139 -3.66 -0.09 -2.47
CA HIS A 139 -3.40 -1.06 -1.40
C HIS A 139 -3.65 -0.47 -0.02
N PHE A 140 -3.12 0.72 0.25
CA PHE A 140 -3.32 1.46 1.51
C PHE A 140 -4.80 1.60 1.87
N PHE A 141 -5.65 2.08 0.95
CA PHE A 141 -7.07 2.25 1.27
C PHE A 141 -7.89 0.95 1.12
N GLY A 142 -7.57 0.11 0.14
CA GLY A 142 -8.29 -1.12 -0.21
C GLY A 142 -7.91 -2.29 0.70
N MET A 143 -6.72 -2.82 0.54
CA MET A 143 -6.21 -3.94 1.35
C MET A 143 -6.00 -3.55 2.81
N GLY A 144 -5.64 -2.29 3.10
CA GLY A 144 -5.62 -1.78 4.46
C GLY A 144 -6.95 -1.90 5.19
N PHE A 145 -8.07 -1.78 4.47
CA PHE A 145 -9.41 -1.99 5.05
C PHE A 145 -9.64 -3.46 5.38
N LEU A 146 -9.18 -4.37 4.52
CA LEU A 146 -9.23 -5.80 4.78
C LEU A 146 -8.34 -6.21 5.97
N TYR A 147 -7.15 -5.63 6.08
CA TYR A 147 -6.29 -5.79 7.26
C TYR A 147 -7.01 -5.31 8.51
N TRP A 148 -7.67 -4.15 8.48
CA TRP A 148 -8.46 -3.65 9.61
C TRP A 148 -9.62 -4.57 9.99
N LEU A 149 -10.35 -5.13 9.01
CA LEU A 149 -11.40 -6.11 9.28
C LEU A 149 -10.84 -7.36 9.97
N LYS A 150 -9.72 -7.88 9.47
CA LYS A 150 -9.02 -9.04 10.02
C LYS A 150 -8.53 -8.76 11.44
N TYR A 151 -7.85 -7.64 11.64
CA TYR A 151 -7.40 -7.14 12.93
C TYR A 151 -8.56 -7.10 13.93
N LYS A 152 -9.69 -6.49 13.56
CA LYS A 152 -10.86 -6.35 14.45
C LYS A 152 -11.42 -7.70 14.89
N VAL A 153 -11.48 -8.69 13.99
CA VAL A 153 -11.98 -10.03 14.32
C VAL A 153 -11.02 -10.72 15.29
N VAL A 154 -9.72 -10.74 14.99
CA VAL A 154 -8.71 -11.42 15.81
C VAL A 154 -8.57 -10.75 17.17
N TYR A 155 -8.51 -9.41 17.22
CA TYR A 155 -8.45 -8.67 18.48
C TYR A 155 -9.65 -8.95 19.38
N ASN A 156 -10.88 -8.83 18.86
CA ASN A 156 -12.08 -9.02 19.69
C ASN A 156 -12.26 -10.45 20.21
N THR A 157 -11.79 -11.44 19.46
CA THR A 157 -11.84 -12.85 19.86
C THR A 157 -10.77 -13.22 20.89
N ASN A 158 -9.65 -12.49 20.93
CA ASN A 158 -8.52 -12.83 21.80
C ASN A 158 -8.34 -11.89 23.01
N LYS A 159 -8.86 -10.66 22.99
CA LYS A 159 -8.61 -9.64 24.05
C LYS A 159 -8.98 -10.08 25.48
N ARG A 160 -10.00 -10.92 25.64
CA ARG A 160 -10.40 -11.46 26.95
C ARG A 160 -9.46 -12.54 27.46
N LYS A 161 -8.85 -13.31 26.55
CA LYS A 161 -8.00 -14.46 26.88
C LYS A 161 -6.53 -14.06 27.05
N LEU A 162 -6.04 -13.16 26.20
CA LEU A 162 -4.61 -12.80 26.12
C LEU A 162 -4.30 -11.45 26.76
N GLY A 163 -5.30 -10.66 27.16
CA GLY A 163 -5.12 -9.25 27.48
C GLY A 163 -5.06 -8.38 26.23
N HIS A 164 -5.08 -7.06 26.43
CA HIS A 164 -5.19 -6.09 25.34
C HIS A 164 -3.95 -6.06 24.44
N GLU A 165 -2.76 -6.02 25.01
CA GLU A 165 -1.48 -5.89 24.29
C GLU A 165 -1.18 -7.13 23.44
N ALA A 166 -1.18 -8.33 24.03
CA ALA A 166 -0.94 -9.56 23.28
C ALA A 166 -2.02 -9.83 22.22
N ALA A 167 -3.29 -9.45 22.47
CA ALA A 167 -4.34 -9.55 21.46
C ALA A 167 -4.16 -8.53 20.33
N HIS A 168 -3.61 -7.34 20.60
CA HIS A 168 -3.28 -6.34 19.60
C HIS A 168 -2.18 -6.85 18.67
N MET A 169 -1.06 -7.33 19.23
CA MET A 169 0.04 -7.89 18.44
C MET A 169 -0.38 -9.08 17.60
N LYS A 170 -1.14 -10.01 18.19
CA LYS A 170 -1.71 -11.15 17.44
C LYS A 170 -2.62 -10.72 16.30
N ALA A 171 -3.38 -9.64 16.48
CA ALA A 171 -4.28 -9.13 15.47
C ALA A 171 -3.53 -8.43 14.32
N ILE A 172 -2.44 -7.72 14.61
CA ILE A 172 -1.56 -7.12 13.60
C ILE A 172 -0.89 -8.23 12.77
N ASN A 173 -0.22 -9.18 13.42
CA ASN A 173 0.47 -10.28 12.72
C ASN A 173 -0.50 -11.06 11.84
N SER A 174 -1.71 -11.35 12.35
CA SER A 174 -2.72 -12.07 11.56
C SER A 174 -3.29 -11.26 10.39
N ALA A 175 -3.19 -9.93 10.42
CA ALA A 175 -3.50 -9.08 9.27
C ALA A 175 -2.37 -9.10 8.24
N ILE A 176 -1.11 -9.08 8.68
CA ILE A 176 0.06 -9.23 7.79
C ILE A 176 0.04 -10.60 7.11
N ASP A 177 -0.25 -11.68 7.84
CA ASP A 177 -0.44 -13.04 7.31
C ASP A 177 -1.51 -13.11 6.21
N LEU A 178 -2.55 -12.27 6.31
CA LEU A 178 -3.60 -12.19 5.29
C LEU A 178 -3.03 -11.62 3.99
N GLY A 179 -2.20 -10.58 4.06
CA GLY A 179 -1.52 -10.04 2.88
C GLY A 179 -0.54 -11.01 2.28
N ILE A 180 0.33 -11.65 3.08
CA ILE A 180 1.28 -12.67 2.59
C ILE A 180 0.54 -13.77 1.82
N LYS A 181 -0.61 -14.23 2.34
CA LYS A 181 -1.45 -15.23 1.67
C LYS A 181 -2.16 -14.70 0.43
N SER A 182 -2.47 -13.41 0.37
CA SER A 182 -3.08 -12.75 -0.78
C SER A 182 -2.07 -12.63 -1.93
N GLU A 183 -0.88 -12.12 -1.63
CA GLU A 183 0.23 -11.95 -2.57
C GLU A 183 0.73 -13.29 -3.11
N LYS A 184 1.01 -14.27 -2.23
CA LYS A 184 1.42 -15.62 -2.64
C LYS A 184 0.28 -16.50 -3.15
N GLY A 185 -0.96 -16.02 -3.06
CA GLY A 185 -2.16 -16.76 -3.42
C GLY A 185 -2.42 -16.83 -4.93
N LEU A 186 -3.65 -17.21 -5.30
CA LEU A 186 -4.11 -17.27 -6.70
C LEU A 186 -4.04 -15.91 -7.43
N ILE A 187 -3.96 -14.79 -6.71
CA ILE A 187 -3.98 -13.43 -7.26
C ILE A 187 -2.57 -13.00 -7.69
N GLY A 188 -1.55 -12.97 -6.82
CA GLY A 188 -0.18 -12.58 -7.25
C GLY A 188 0.56 -13.71 -7.95
N TRP A 189 0.86 -14.80 -7.22
CA TRP A 189 1.75 -15.88 -7.69
C TRP A 189 1.32 -16.58 -8.99
N LYS A 190 0.01 -16.81 -9.19
CA LYS A 190 -0.51 -17.50 -10.40
C LYS A 190 -0.92 -16.57 -11.53
N SER A 191 -1.20 -15.28 -11.28
CA SER A 191 -1.75 -14.36 -12.29
C SER A 191 -0.79 -13.25 -12.73
N GLN A 192 0.14 -12.85 -11.86
CA GLN A 192 1.15 -11.81 -12.10
C GLN A 192 2.59 -12.33 -12.04
N GLN A 193 2.80 -13.55 -11.52
CA GLN A 193 4.12 -14.18 -11.34
C GLN A 193 5.06 -13.42 -10.37
N THR A 194 4.49 -12.56 -9.53
CA THR A 194 5.21 -11.77 -8.52
C THR A 194 4.38 -11.62 -7.24
N ALA A 195 5.03 -11.29 -6.15
CA ALA A 195 4.45 -10.96 -4.85
C ALA A 195 5.18 -9.74 -4.27
N SER A 196 4.45 -8.63 -4.11
CA SER A 196 5.05 -7.36 -3.73
C SER A 196 5.15 -7.20 -2.21
N PHE A 197 6.37 -6.96 -1.73
CA PHE A 197 6.63 -6.70 -0.31
C PHE A 197 6.24 -5.26 0.04
N ALA A 198 6.35 -4.36 -0.92
CA ALA A 198 5.89 -2.98 -0.80
C ALA A 198 4.35 -2.89 -0.67
N ASP A 199 3.61 -3.80 -1.32
CA ASP A 199 2.17 -3.91 -1.09
C ASP A 199 1.83 -4.32 0.34
N LEU A 200 2.59 -5.25 0.95
CA LEU A 200 2.40 -5.62 2.37
C LEU A 200 2.58 -4.41 3.29
N GLU A 201 3.58 -3.57 3.00
CA GLU A 201 3.84 -2.34 3.76
C GLU A 201 2.72 -1.30 3.60
N ALA A 202 2.25 -1.09 2.38
CA ALA A 202 1.13 -0.20 2.11
C ALA A 202 -0.15 -0.68 2.80
N ASN A 203 -0.42 -2.00 2.79
CA ASN A 203 -1.54 -2.61 3.49
C ASN A 203 -1.47 -2.39 5.01
N TYR A 204 -0.28 -2.57 5.60
CA TYR A 204 -0.03 -2.34 7.02
C TYR A 204 -0.27 -0.89 7.42
N HIS A 205 0.20 0.06 6.62
CA HIS A 205 -0.07 1.48 6.85
C HIS A 205 -1.55 1.83 6.68
N GLY A 206 -2.23 1.17 5.74
CA GLY A 206 -3.67 1.27 5.60
C GLY A 206 -4.42 0.81 6.86
N LEU A 207 -3.99 -0.29 7.49
CA LEU A 207 -4.50 -0.70 8.81
C LEU A 207 -4.32 0.41 9.84
N LYS A 208 -3.13 1.02 9.94
CA LYS A 208 -2.86 2.12 10.86
C LYS A 208 -3.80 3.28 10.61
N PHE A 209 -3.97 3.71 9.36
CA PHE A 209 -4.93 4.75 8.99
C PHE A 209 -6.36 4.45 9.49
N TYR A 210 -6.84 3.22 9.33
CA TYR A 210 -8.19 2.87 9.81
C TYR A 210 -8.30 2.79 11.34
N LEU A 211 -7.20 2.54 12.05
CA LEU A 211 -7.15 2.69 13.50
C LEU A 211 -7.19 4.18 13.87
N ASP A 212 -6.34 5.00 13.25
CA ASP A 212 -6.22 6.44 13.51
C ASP A 212 -7.46 7.24 13.05
N PHE A 213 -8.28 6.68 12.17
CA PHE A 213 -9.44 7.38 11.63
C PHE A 213 -10.39 7.84 12.73
N CYS A 214 -10.78 6.94 13.63
CA CYS A 214 -11.70 7.26 14.73
C CYS A 214 -11.40 6.51 16.04
N MET A 215 -10.21 5.93 16.15
CA MET A 215 -9.69 5.30 17.36
C MET A 215 -8.36 5.97 17.78
N GLY A 216 -7.87 5.66 18.97
CA GLY A 216 -6.67 6.26 19.52
C GLY A 216 -6.93 7.59 20.24
N GLU A 217 -5.84 8.21 20.70
CA GLU A 217 -5.88 9.45 21.50
C GLU A 217 -6.11 10.69 20.65
N ASN A 218 -5.54 10.73 19.44
CA ASN A 218 -5.66 11.85 18.50
C ASN A 218 -6.21 11.41 17.12
N PRO A 219 -7.48 10.97 17.05
CA PRO A 219 -8.05 10.46 15.82
C PRO A 219 -8.24 11.54 14.76
N ILE A 220 -8.29 11.16 13.49
CA ILE A 220 -8.60 12.05 12.36
C ILE A 220 -10.02 12.63 12.50
N VAL A 221 -10.99 11.80 12.87
CA VAL A 221 -12.37 12.21 13.16
C VAL A 221 -12.79 11.80 14.56
N ARG A 222 -13.46 12.71 15.28
CA ARG A 222 -13.99 12.43 16.63
C ARG A 222 -15.48 12.71 16.74
N ALA A 223 -16.12 12.03 17.69
CA ALA A 223 -17.53 12.22 17.98
C ALA A 223 -17.74 13.31 19.04
N GLU A 224 -18.30 14.44 18.64
CA GLU A 224 -18.64 15.57 19.51
C GLU A 224 -20.09 15.56 19.97
N LYS A 225 -20.36 15.97 21.22
CA LYS A 225 -21.71 16.28 21.66
C LYS A 225 -22.20 17.55 20.96
N VAL A 226 -23.46 17.56 20.53
CA VAL A 226 -24.09 18.77 20.01
C VAL A 226 -24.99 19.34 21.10
N GLU A 227 -24.78 20.62 21.45
CA GLU A 227 -25.57 21.31 22.45
C GLU A 227 -27.07 21.26 22.12
N GLY A 228 -27.91 21.03 23.13
CA GLY A 228 -29.35 20.86 22.97
C GLY A 228 -29.80 19.58 22.23
N LYS A 229 -28.87 18.68 21.85
CA LYS A 229 -29.20 17.41 21.19
C LYS A 229 -28.65 16.22 21.98
N ARG A 230 -29.46 15.17 22.12
CA ARG A 230 -29.03 13.86 22.63
C ARG A 230 -27.99 13.16 21.74
N ARG A 231 -27.74 13.67 20.53
CA ARG A 231 -26.93 13.00 19.51
C ARG A 231 -25.55 13.63 19.38
N LYS A 232 -24.55 12.77 19.19
CA LYS A 232 -23.21 13.19 18.80
C LYS A 232 -23.13 13.44 17.29
N ARG A 233 -22.15 14.21 16.84
CA ARG A 233 -21.81 14.38 15.41
C ARG A 233 -20.35 13.99 15.19
N TRP A 234 -20.03 13.50 14.01
CA TRP A 234 -18.63 13.40 13.60
C TRP A 234 -18.12 14.79 13.23
N VAL A 235 -16.92 15.11 13.67
CA VAL A 235 -16.15 16.27 13.22
C VAL A 235 -14.75 15.83 12.82
N VAL A 236 -14.15 16.53 11.87
CA VAL A 236 -12.71 16.41 11.60
C VAL A 236 -12.00 17.04 12.79
N ASN A 237 -11.12 16.27 13.42
CA ASN A 237 -10.33 16.67 14.58
C ASN A 237 -8.94 17.16 14.17
N ARG A 238 -8.32 16.45 13.22
CA ARG A 238 -7.06 16.82 12.57
C ARG A 238 -7.14 16.47 11.09
N PRO A 239 -6.36 17.14 10.21
CA PRO A 239 -6.25 16.72 8.82
C PRO A 239 -5.63 15.32 8.74
N PHE A 240 -6.01 14.58 7.71
CA PHE A 240 -5.26 13.42 7.24
C PHE A 240 -3.98 13.91 6.59
N ASP A 241 -2.86 13.26 6.89
CA ASP A 241 -1.59 13.50 6.23
C ASP A 241 -0.98 12.17 5.78
N ILE A 242 -0.89 11.96 4.47
CA ILE A 242 -0.34 10.74 3.86
C ILE A 242 1.14 10.55 4.23
N SER A 243 1.87 11.63 4.54
CA SER A 243 3.28 11.57 4.93
C SER A 243 3.50 10.86 6.28
N GLU A 244 2.46 10.75 7.13
CA GLU A 244 2.49 9.96 8.37
C GLU A 244 2.55 8.44 8.11
N TYR A 245 2.31 8.01 6.87
CA TYR A 245 2.12 6.61 6.48
C TYR A 245 3.08 6.16 5.37
N VAL A 246 3.42 7.03 4.43
CA VAL A 246 4.33 6.70 3.32
C VAL A 246 5.76 6.61 3.84
N ASN A 247 6.45 5.53 3.48
CA ASN A 247 7.83 5.29 3.84
C ASN A 247 8.59 4.57 2.71
N PRO A 248 9.93 4.44 2.79
CA PRO A 248 10.75 3.83 1.75
C PRO A 248 10.36 2.43 1.33
N TRP A 249 9.76 1.65 2.23
CA TRP A 249 9.34 0.27 1.92
C TRP A 249 8.15 0.22 0.95
N TRP A 250 7.62 1.35 0.48
CA TRP A 250 6.65 1.39 -0.63
C TRP A 250 7.33 1.45 -2.02
N ASP A 251 8.64 1.67 -2.06
CA ASP A 251 9.46 1.69 -3.28
C ASP A 251 9.92 0.26 -3.59
N GLU A 252 9.38 -0.37 -4.65
CA GLU A 252 9.71 -1.77 -5.02
C GLU A 252 11.15 -1.97 -5.50
N SER A 253 11.84 -0.88 -5.89
CA SER A 253 13.26 -0.96 -6.20
C SER A 253 14.13 -1.00 -4.93
N PHE A 254 13.59 -0.52 -3.80
CA PHE A 254 14.21 -0.57 -2.47
C PHE A 254 13.75 -1.78 -1.65
N TYR A 255 12.46 -2.13 -1.70
CA TYR A 255 11.86 -3.28 -1.03
C TYR A 255 11.33 -4.29 -2.04
N SER A 256 12.28 -5.08 -2.56
CA SER A 256 12.10 -5.91 -3.76
C SER A 256 10.98 -6.93 -3.66
N ASN A 257 10.37 -7.22 -4.81
CA ASN A 257 9.34 -8.23 -4.94
C ASN A 257 9.94 -9.64 -4.91
N LEU A 258 9.11 -10.63 -4.58
CA LEU A 258 9.37 -12.02 -4.95
C LEU A 258 8.82 -12.30 -6.35
N TYR A 259 9.47 -13.21 -7.08
CA TYR A 259 9.01 -13.69 -8.37
C TYR A 259 8.93 -15.22 -8.37
N THR A 260 8.07 -15.79 -9.21
CA THR A 260 8.17 -17.21 -9.54
C THR A 260 9.46 -17.45 -10.35
N PRO A 261 9.96 -18.69 -10.45
CA PRO A 261 11.11 -18.99 -11.31
C PRO A 261 10.94 -18.48 -12.76
N GLU A 262 9.74 -18.63 -13.34
CA GLU A 262 9.42 -18.13 -14.68
C GLU A 262 9.38 -16.61 -14.74
N GLY A 263 8.73 -15.97 -13.75
CA GLY A 263 8.69 -14.51 -13.65
C GLY A 263 10.09 -13.92 -13.50
N PHE A 264 10.92 -14.52 -12.64
CA PHE A 264 12.29 -14.06 -12.42
C PHE A 264 13.15 -14.21 -13.67
N SER A 265 13.04 -15.36 -14.36
CA SER A 265 13.71 -15.58 -15.64
C SER A 265 13.33 -14.54 -16.69
N ALA A 266 12.08 -14.06 -16.68
CA ALA A 266 11.60 -13.02 -17.58
C ALA A 266 12.10 -11.61 -17.20
N VAL A 267 12.11 -11.23 -15.92
CA VAL A 267 12.50 -9.87 -15.51
C VAL A 267 14.01 -9.70 -15.36
N ARG A 268 14.74 -10.74 -14.94
CA ARG A 268 16.17 -10.66 -14.58
C ARG A 268 17.04 -10.07 -15.70
N PRO A 269 16.90 -10.47 -16.99
CA PRO A 269 17.71 -9.88 -18.07
C PRO A 269 17.50 -8.36 -18.21
N TYR A 270 16.31 -7.87 -17.90
CA TYR A 270 15.98 -6.45 -17.96
C TYR A 270 16.40 -5.71 -16.70
N MET A 271 16.32 -6.34 -15.54
CA MET A 271 16.90 -5.81 -14.30
C MET A 271 18.40 -5.55 -14.46
N LEU A 272 19.14 -6.47 -15.11
CA LEU A 272 20.58 -6.27 -15.36
C LEU A 272 20.90 -4.97 -16.10
N SER A 273 20.02 -4.49 -16.97
CA SER A 273 20.22 -3.22 -17.69
C SER A 273 20.22 -1.99 -16.78
N TYR A 274 19.73 -2.12 -15.54
CA TYR A 274 19.71 -1.07 -14.53
C TYR A 274 20.95 -1.10 -13.61
N CYS A 275 21.88 -2.06 -13.75
CA CYS A 275 23.01 -2.18 -12.84
C CYS A 275 23.94 -0.95 -12.83
N GLU A 276 24.15 -0.30 -13.98
CA GLU A 276 24.91 0.96 -14.05
C GLU A 276 24.16 2.09 -13.35
N GLN A 277 22.87 2.26 -13.65
CA GLN A 277 22.02 3.28 -13.02
C GLN A 277 21.89 3.09 -11.51
N ARG A 278 21.91 1.85 -11.02
CA ARG A 278 21.89 1.53 -9.59
C ARG A 278 23.09 2.13 -8.85
N GLN A 279 24.21 2.33 -9.53
CA GLN A 279 25.43 2.96 -9.00
C GLN A 279 25.48 4.47 -9.23
N SER A 280 24.48 5.06 -9.89
CA SER A 280 24.43 6.51 -10.10
C SER A 280 24.27 7.27 -8.77
N ASP A 281 24.86 8.47 -8.70
CA ASP A 281 24.77 9.33 -7.51
C ASP A 281 23.31 9.60 -7.10
N VAL A 282 22.39 9.70 -8.06
CA VAL A 282 20.97 9.96 -7.82
C VAL A 282 20.31 8.80 -7.09
N VAL A 283 20.54 7.56 -7.52
CA VAL A 283 19.94 6.36 -6.91
C VAL A 283 20.59 6.06 -5.56
N VAL A 284 21.92 6.14 -5.49
CA VAL A 284 22.68 5.94 -4.24
C VAL A 284 22.23 6.94 -3.18
N SER A 285 22.19 8.24 -3.52
CA SER A 285 21.76 9.28 -2.57
C SER A 285 20.32 9.08 -2.09
N ARG A 286 19.43 8.60 -2.96
CA ARG A 286 18.04 8.29 -2.60
C ARG A 286 17.96 7.14 -1.61
N PHE A 287 18.67 6.04 -1.87
CA PHE A 287 18.65 4.88 -0.98
C PHE A 287 19.36 5.16 0.35
N ASP A 288 20.39 6.00 0.34
CA ASP A 288 21.02 6.49 1.56
C ASP A 288 20.08 7.40 2.35
N TYR A 289 19.34 8.30 1.69
CA TYR A 289 18.28 9.06 2.34
C TYR A 289 17.23 8.14 2.98
N TYR A 290 16.76 7.12 2.27
CA TYR A 290 15.82 6.13 2.81
C TYR A 290 16.36 5.43 4.06
N ARG A 291 17.59 4.89 4.01
CA ARG A 291 18.20 4.16 5.13
C ARG A 291 18.51 5.06 6.34
N ASN A 292 18.85 6.32 6.11
CA ASN A 292 19.28 7.22 7.19
C ASN A 292 18.13 7.96 7.88
N ASN A 293 16.93 8.00 7.29
CA ASN A 293 15.82 8.80 7.80
C ASN A 293 14.60 7.97 8.23
N PHE A 294 14.60 6.66 8.00
CA PHE A 294 13.45 5.81 8.29
C PHE A 294 13.86 4.52 8.99
N GLU A 295 13.10 4.18 10.04
CA GLU A 295 13.26 2.94 10.79
C GLU A 295 12.30 1.85 10.28
N PRO A 296 12.73 0.57 10.29
CA PRO A 296 11.87 -0.56 9.97
C PRO A 296 10.56 -0.55 10.78
N THR A 297 9.44 -0.79 10.12
CA THR A 297 8.14 -0.89 10.78
C THR A 297 7.91 -2.25 11.39
N HIS A 298 6.82 -2.39 12.15
CA HIS A 298 6.41 -3.71 12.65
C HIS A 298 6.18 -4.71 11.50
N ASN A 299 5.66 -4.25 10.35
CA ASN A 299 5.43 -5.13 9.20
C ASN A 299 6.76 -5.63 8.61
N THR A 300 7.71 -4.72 8.36
CA THR A 300 9.02 -5.11 7.82
C THR A 300 9.75 -6.06 8.78
N ASN A 301 9.76 -5.76 10.09
CA ASN A 301 10.40 -6.61 11.09
C ASN A 301 9.74 -8.00 11.19
N TYR A 302 8.40 -8.06 11.12
CA TYR A 302 7.69 -9.33 11.15
C TYR A 302 7.98 -10.18 9.90
N VAL A 303 8.00 -9.54 8.72
CA VAL A 303 8.33 -10.19 7.44
C VAL A 303 9.79 -10.67 7.43
N SER A 304 10.75 -9.84 7.88
CA SER A 304 12.16 -10.23 8.02
C SER A 304 12.33 -11.44 8.94
N ASN A 305 11.65 -11.46 10.09
CA ASN A 305 11.70 -12.62 10.98
C ASN A 305 11.18 -13.90 10.30
N LEU A 306 10.11 -13.82 9.49
CA LEU A 306 9.62 -14.98 8.75
C LEU A 306 10.61 -15.46 7.68
N ILE A 307 11.38 -14.55 7.07
CA ILE A 307 12.46 -14.92 6.14
C ILE A 307 13.59 -15.62 6.91
N GLU A 308 14.04 -15.03 8.02
CA GLU A 308 15.12 -15.57 8.85
C GLU A 308 14.79 -16.97 9.40
N THR A 309 13.52 -17.24 9.74
CA THR A 309 13.07 -18.57 10.20
C THR A 309 12.76 -19.55 9.07
N GLY A 310 12.84 -19.12 7.80
CA GLY A 310 12.52 -19.93 6.62
C GLY A 310 11.01 -20.16 6.40
N GLU A 311 10.16 -19.41 7.09
CA GLU A 311 8.69 -19.43 6.90
C GLU A 311 8.25 -18.62 5.67
N LEU A 312 9.09 -17.71 5.18
CA LEU A 312 8.92 -16.94 3.96
C LEU A 312 10.20 -16.97 3.12
N GLU A 313 10.06 -16.92 1.80
CA GLU A 313 11.19 -16.86 0.88
C GLU A 313 11.88 -15.50 0.96
N ASP A 314 13.21 -15.50 0.86
CA ASP A 314 14.02 -14.29 0.90
C ASP A 314 13.89 -13.50 -0.42
N ASN A 315 13.30 -12.31 -0.33
CA ASN A 315 13.12 -11.41 -1.46
C ASN A 315 14.41 -10.72 -1.90
N TYR A 316 15.47 -10.73 -1.08
CA TYR A 316 16.77 -10.19 -1.45
C TYR A 316 17.37 -10.92 -2.67
N LEU A 317 17.13 -12.22 -2.81
CA LEU A 317 17.60 -13.02 -3.95
C LEU A 317 17.01 -12.56 -5.30
N HIS A 318 15.94 -11.77 -5.26
CA HIS A 318 15.31 -11.17 -6.43
C HIS A 318 15.52 -9.65 -6.52
N SER A 319 16.37 -9.09 -5.65
CA SER A 319 16.68 -7.67 -5.66
C SER A 319 17.65 -7.31 -6.78
N ILE A 320 17.65 -6.03 -7.18
CA ILE A 320 18.63 -5.51 -8.13
C ILE A 320 20.06 -5.61 -7.59
N ASP A 321 20.26 -5.47 -6.28
CA ASP A 321 21.58 -5.55 -5.65
C ASP A 321 22.16 -6.96 -5.77
N TYR A 322 21.33 -7.99 -5.55
CA TYR A 322 21.72 -9.38 -5.75
C TYR A 322 22.02 -9.66 -7.23
N VAL A 323 21.12 -9.26 -8.14
CA VAL A 323 21.26 -9.47 -9.59
C VAL A 323 22.56 -8.85 -10.12
N CYS A 324 22.90 -7.63 -9.72
CA CYS A 324 24.12 -6.96 -10.15
C CYS A 324 25.39 -7.56 -9.53
N ALA A 325 25.35 -8.00 -8.27
CA ALA A 325 26.49 -8.64 -7.61
C ALA A 325 26.83 -10.00 -8.23
N GLU A 326 25.81 -10.80 -8.58
CA GLU A 326 26.02 -12.08 -9.27
C GLU A 326 26.66 -11.89 -10.65
N GLU A 327 26.18 -10.93 -11.44
CA GLU A 327 26.73 -10.65 -12.78
C GLU A 327 28.22 -10.28 -12.71
N ASN A 328 28.58 -9.37 -11.80
CA ASN A 328 29.98 -8.97 -11.59
C ASN A 328 30.87 -10.16 -11.18
N SER A 329 30.32 -11.11 -10.41
CA SER A 329 31.03 -12.32 -9.99
C SER A 329 31.19 -13.35 -11.11
N GLN A 330 30.31 -13.34 -12.12
CA GLN A 330 30.40 -14.20 -13.31
C GLN A 330 31.37 -13.65 -14.35
N VAL A 331 31.44 -12.32 -14.53
CA VAL A 331 32.40 -11.66 -15.45
C VAL A 331 33.86 -11.80 -15.00
N GLN A 332 34.10 -12.04 -13.70
CA GLN A 332 35.44 -12.22 -13.13
C GLN A 332 35.96 -13.67 -13.18
N LYS A 333 35.17 -14.63 -13.66
CA LYS A 333 35.56 -16.03 -13.88
C LYS A 333 35.80 -16.28 -15.37
#